data_AF-A0A6L7GPB1-F1
#
_entry.id   AF-A0A6L7GPB1-F1
#
_cell.length_a   1.000
_cell.length_b   1.000
_cell.length_c   1.000
_cell.angle_alpha   90.00
_cell.angle_beta   90.00
_cell.angle_gamma   90.00
#
_symmetry.space_group_name_H-M   'P 1'
#
loop_
_entity.id
_entity.type
_entity.pdbx_description
1 polymer ?
#
loop_
_entity_poly.entity_id
_entity_poly.type
_entity_poly.pdbx_seq_one_letter_code
_entity_poly.pdbx_strand_id
1 'polypeptide(L)'
;MNRADPTVVIVPGLRDHVADHWQTHLGAALDNSVTVAPLERDKLSRRARVAALDEVLQRVHGPVVLVAHSAGVITTVHWAQHPTREIAGALLVTPADLELPLPAGYPSTEELDCGGWNPIRIRTLGPRAAAHVRTPRERLRAEVGVITHRLRPAAPR
;
A
#
# COMPACT_ATOMS: atom_id res chain seq x y z
N MET A 1 9.87 -18.74 -19.74
CA MET A 1 8.72 -18.89 -18.82
C MET A 1 7.90 -17.62 -18.91
N ASN A 2 6.64 -17.70 -19.37
CA ASN A 2 5.73 -16.55 -19.31
C ASN A 2 5.54 -16.19 -17.84
N ARG A 3 5.98 -15.01 -17.44
CA ARG A 3 5.74 -14.50 -16.09
C ARG A 3 4.26 -14.15 -16.03
N ALA A 4 3.49 -14.84 -15.19
CA ALA A 4 2.09 -14.48 -14.96
C ALA A 4 2.01 -13.00 -14.55
N ASP A 5 1.01 -12.29 -15.07
CA ASP A 5 0.83 -10.87 -14.76
C ASP A 5 0.53 -10.71 -13.26
N PRO A 6 1.23 -9.81 -12.56
CA PRO A 6 1.05 -9.65 -11.13
C PRO A 6 -0.33 -9.11 -10.82
N THR A 7 -0.95 -9.60 -9.75
CA THR A 7 -2.15 -8.96 -9.19
C THR A 7 -1.74 -7.73 -8.40
N VAL A 8 -2.40 -6.61 -8.67
CA VAL A 8 -2.20 -5.36 -7.92
C VAL A 8 -3.12 -5.34 -6.71
N VAL A 9 -2.53 -5.31 -5.52
CA VAL A 9 -3.27 -5.19 -4.26
C VAL A 9 -3.17 -3.73 -3.77
N ILE A 10 -4.28 -3.01 -3.79
CA ILE A 10 -4.37 -1.60 -3.39
C ILE A 10 -4.63 -1.54 -1.88
N VAL A 11 -3.79 -0.80 -1.15
CA VAL A 11 -3.87 -0.63 0.31
C VAL A 11 -4.24 0.82 0.65
N PRO A 12 -5.52 1.09 0.99
CA PRO A 12 -6.00 2.43 1.30
C PRO A 12 -5.45 3.02 2.61
N GLY A 13 -5.58 4.34 2.75
CA GLY A 13 -5.28 5.07 3.98
C GLY A 13 -6.39 4.97 5.04
N LEU A 14 -6.40 5.93 5.98
CA LEU A 14 -7.42 6.00 7.04
C LEU A 14 -8.76 6.57 6.56
N ARG A 15 -8.78 7.32 5.47
CA ARG A 15 -10.00 7.94 4.93
C ARG A 15 -10.95 6.89 4.39
N ASP A 16 -12.25 7.17 4.49
CA ASP A 16 -13.29 6.43 3.79
C ASP A 16 -13.08 6.52 2.27
N HIS A 17 -13.76 5.62 1.56
CA HIS A 17 -13.73 5.58 0.11
C HIS A 17 -14.18 6.91 -0.49
N VAL A 18 -13.43 7.39 -1.49
CA VAL A 18 -13.75 8.59 -2.26
C VAL A 18 -13.71 8.22 -3.74
N ALA A 19 -14.81 8.48 -4.45
CA ALA A 19 -14.99 8.06 -5.84
C ALA A 19 -13.91 8.62 -6.78
N ASP A 20 -13.60 9.93 -6.65
CA ASP A 20 -12.58 10.61 -7.46
C ASP A 20 -11.16 10.47 -6.91
N HIS A 21 -10.94 9.54 -5.98
CA HIS A 21 -9.60 9.25 -5.50
C HIS A 21 -8.87 8.38 -6.52
N TRP A 22 -7.59 8.69 -6.78
CA TRP A 22 -6.77 7.99 -7.77
C TRP A 22 -6.73 6.46 -7.57
N GLN A 23 -6.85 5.98 -6.31
CA GLN A 23 -6.91 4.55 -5.99
C GLN A 23 -8.15 3.87 -6.61
N THR A 24 -9.29 4.56 -6.63
CA THR A 24 -10.53 4.09 -7.24
C THR A 24 -10.37 4.00 -8.76
N HIS A 25 -9.82 5.04 -9.39
CA HIS A 25 -9.54 5.02 -10.83
C HIS A 25 -8.52 3.94 -11.19
N LEU A 26 -7.49 3.72 -10.37
CA LEU A 26 -6.51 2.66 -10.56
C LEU A 26 -7.16 1.27 -10.51
N GLY A 27 -8.02 1.03 -9.51
CA GLY A 27 -8.73 -0.24 -9.38
C GLY A 27 -9.66 -0.51 -10.57
N ALA A 28 -10.34 0.53 -11.09
CA ALA A 28 -11.20 0.41 -12.26
C ALA A 28 -10.43 0.22 -13.58
N ALA A 29 -9.20 0.72 -13.66
CA ALA A 29 -8.37 0.66 -14.87
C ALA A 29 -7.55 -0.63 -15.00
N LEU A 30 -7.46 -1.45 -13.94
CA LEU A 30 -6.64 -2.66 -13.91
C LEU A 30 -7.51 -3.92 -13.80
N ASP A 31 -7.45 -4.76 -14.82
CA ASP A 31 -8.21 -6.02 -14.88
C ASP A 31 -7.85 -7.00 -13.76
N ASN A 32 -6.59 -7.00 -13.30
CA ASN A 32 -6.09 -7.86 -12.23
C ASN A 32 -5.71 -7.04 -10.99
N SER A 33 -6.71 -6.41 -10.35
CA SER A 33 -6.52 -5.68 -9.11
C SER A 33 -7.56 -6.00 -8.04
N VAL A 34 -7.16 -5.85 -6.78
CA VAL A 34 -8.03 -5.98 -5.61
C VAL A 34 -7.71 -4.88 -4.61
N THR A 35 -8.74 -4.27 -4.03
CA THR A 35 -8.57 -3.27 -2.97
C THR A 35 -8.85 -3.90 -1.61
N VAL A 36 -7.99 -3.64 -0.63
CA VAL A 36 -8.27 -4.02 0.76
C VAL A 36 -9.51 -3.26 1.22
N ALA A 37 -10.55 -4.00 1.60
CA ALA A 37 -11.82 -3.43 1.99
C ALA A 37 -11.66 -2.56 3.26
N PRO A 38 -12.46 -1.48 3.40
CA PRO A 38 -12.55 -0.74 4.65
C PRO A 38 -12.96 -1.66 5.79
N LEU A 39 -12.47 -1.37 6.99
CA LEU A 39 -12.93 -2.07 8.18
C LEU A 39 -14.29 -1.52 8.61
N GLU A 40 -15.22 -2.41 8.95
CA GLU A 40 -16.52 -2.02 9.53
C GLU A 40 -16.43 -1.77 11.04
N ARG A 41 -15.46 -2.42 11.72
CA ARG A 41 -15.19 -2.31 13.16
C ARG A 41 -13.71 -2.04 13.39
N ASP A 42 -13.37 -1.45 14.53
CA ASP A 42 -11.98 -1.14 14.90
C ASP A 42 -11.24 -0.39 13.78
N LYS A 43 -11.91 0.60 13.17
CA LYS A 43 -11.43 1.32 11.97
C LYS A 43 -10.03 1.93 12.13
N LEU A 44 -9.64 2.25 13.36
CA LEU A 44 -8.34 2.81 13.70
C LEU A 44 -7.35 1.78 14.25
N SER A 45 -7.70 0.49 14.32
CA SER A 45 -6.76 -0.53 14.78
C SER A 45 -5.73 -0.85 13.70
N ARG A 46 -4.46 -0.53 13.98
CA ARG A 46 -3.32 -0.96 13.15
C ARG A 46 -3.33 -2.47 12.95
N ARG A 47 -3.56 -3.23 14.02
CA ARG A 47 -3.57 -4.70 13.99
C ARG A 47 -4.67 -5.24 13.08
N ALA A 48 -5.89 -4.70 13.17
CA ALA A 48 -6.99 -5.12 12.32
C ALA A 48 -6.71 -4.82 10.84
N ARG A 49 -6.10 -3.67 10.53
CA ARG A 49 -5.72 -3.30 9.15
C ARG A 49 -4.62 -4.18 8.58
N VAL A 50 -3.60 -4.51 9.38
CA VAL A 50 -2.55 -5.47 8.97
C VAL A 50 -3.15 -6.85 8.70
N ALA A 51 -4.07 -7.32 9.54
CA ALA A 51 -4.78 -8.58 9.33
C ALA A 51 -5.62 -8.57 8.05
N ALA A 52 -6.36 -7.48 7.79
CA ALA A 52 -7.14 -7.35 6.56
C ALA A 52 -6.28 -7.34 5.29
N LEU A 53 -5.12 -6.66 5.33
CA LEU A 53 -4.14 -6.75 4.25
C LEU A 53 -3.66 -8.19 4.04
N ASP A 54 -3.31 -8.88 5.13
CA ASP A 54 -2.83 -10.26 5.08
C ASP A 54 -3.88 -11.23 4.50
N GLU A 55 -5.14 -11.09 4.90
CA GLU A 55 -6.25 -11.89 4.39
C GLU A 55 -6.43 -11.73 2.87
N VAL A 56 -6.34 -10.49 2.36
CA VAL A 56 -6.39 -10.24 0.91
C VAL A 56 -5.19 -10.88 0.23
N LEU A 57 -4.00 -10.72 0.81
CA LEU A 57 -2.78 -11.30 0.27
C LEU A 57 -2.81 -12.83 0.20
N GLN A 58 -3.44 -13.51 1.16
CA GLN A 58 -3.58 -14.97 1.15
C GLN A 58 -4.59 -15.48 0.11
N ARG A 59 -5.57 -14.64 -0.30
CA ARG A 59 -6.57 -15.00 -1.32
C ARG A 59 -6.06 -14.82 -2.75
N VAL A 60 -4.99 -14.06 -2.95
CA VAL A 60 -4.44 -13.78 -4.27
C VAL A 60 -3.46 -14.88 -4.70
N HIS A 61 -3.69 -15.49 -5.86
CA HIS A 61 -2.76 -16.46 -6.44
C HIS A 61 -1.73 -15.76 -7.35
N GLY A 62 -0.49 -16.28 -7.38
CA GLY A 62 0.56 -15.75 -8.24
C GLY A 62 1.29 -14.51 -7.69
N PRO A 63 2.07 -13.81 -8.52
CA PRO A 63 2.86 -12.65 -8.12
C PRO A 63 1.97 -11.49 -7.66
N VAL A 64 2.39 -10.78 -6.60
CA VAL A 64 1.64 -9.63 -6.06
C VAL A 64 2.47 -8.36 -6.10
N VAL A 65 1.86 -7.26 -6.51
CA VAL A 65 2.41 -5.90 -6.31
C VAL A 65 1.48 -5.12 -5.40
N LEU A 66 2.03 -4.58 -4.31
CA LEU A 66 1.28 -3.70 -3.40
C LEU A 66 1.29 -2.26 -3.93
N VAL A 67 0.16 -1.57 -3.87
CA VAL A 67 0.06 -0.12 -4.12
C VAL A 67 -0.58 0.52 -2.88
N ALA A 68 0.27 1.09 -2.03
CA ALA A 68 -0.12 1.58 -0.71
C ALA A 68 -0.11 3.11 -0.66
N HIS A 69 -1.11 3.69 0.00
CA HIS A 69 -1.29 5.14 0.11
C HIS A 69 -1.41 5.60 1.56
N SER A 70 -0.71 6.67 1.96
CA SER A 70 -0.87 7.30 3.29
C SER A 70 -0.70 6.27 4.42
N ALA A 71 -1.67 6.12 5.33
CA ALA A 71 -1.63 5.09 6.39
C ALA A 71 -1.61 3.65 5.86
N GLY A 72 -2.01 3.41 4.61
CA GLY A 72 -1.82 2.14 3.92
C GLY A 72 -0.35 1.80 3.77
N VAL A 73 0.53 2.80 3.59
CA VAL A 73 1.99 2.59 3.58
C VAL A 73 2.45 2.05 4.93
N ILE A 74 2.01 2.67 6.03
CA ILE A 74 2.37 2.24 7.38
C ILE A 74 1.83 0.83 7.66
N THR A 75 0.61 0.53 7.22
CA THR A 75 0.02 -0.82 7.27
C THR A 75 0.91 -1.85 6.54
N THR A 76 1.32 -1.55 5.30
CA THR A 76 2.22 -2.41 4.52
C THR A 76 3.57 -2.62 5.19
N VAL A 77 4.15 -1.56 5.78
CA VAL A 77 5.42 -1.65 6.51
C VAL A 77 5.29 -2.57 7.72
N HIS A 78 4.21 -2.47 8.49
CA HIS A 78 3.97 -3.36 9.63
C HIS A 78 3.75 -4.81 9.21
N TRP A 79 3.00 -5.06 8.14
CA TRP A 79 2.87 -6.41 7.58
C TRP A 79 4.24 -6.98 7.17
N ALA A 80 5.06 -6.18 6.48
CA ALA A 80 6.37 -6.60 5.98
C ALA A 80 7.40 -6.90 7.09
N GLN A 81 7.12 -6.56 8.35
CA GLN A 81 7.94 -6.99 9.47
C GLN A 81 7.80 -8.50 9.71
N HIS A 82 6.60 -9.06 9.52
CA HIS A 82 6.26 -10.46 9.75
C HIS A 82 5.47 -10.99 8.53
N PRO A 83 6.07 -10.99 7.33
CA PRO A 83 5.34 -11.29 6.11
C PRO A 83 4.91 -12.75 6.08
N THR A 84 3.68 -13.01 5.69
CA THR A 84 3.15 -14.38 5.54
C THR A 84 3.34 -14.94 4.14
N ARG A 85 3.79 -14.10 3.19
CA ARG A 85 4.11 -14.48 1.80
C ARG A 85 5.11 -13.52 1.16
N GLU A 86 5.71 -13.94 0.05
CA GLU A 86 6.47 -13.04 -0.81
C GLU A 86 5.57 -12.17 -1.69
N ILE A 87 6.06 -10.95 -1.99
CA ILE A 87 5.51 -10.02 -2.97
C ILE A 87 6.58 -9.72 -4.02
N ALA A 88 6.16 -9.40 -5.24
CA ALA A 88 7.06 -8.99 -6.33
C ALA A 88 7.56 -7.55 -6.17
N GLY A 89 6.85 -6.72 -5.41
CA GLY A 89 7.25 -5.36 -5.06
C GLY A 89 6.12 -4.55 -4.42
N ALA A 90 6.44 -3.33 -4.01
CA ALA A 90 5.46 -2.37 -3.51
C ALA A 90 5.75 -0.96 -4.04
N LEU A 91 4.68 -0.24 -4.39
CA LEU A 91 4.66 1.19 -4.64
C LEU A 91 4.08 1.89 -3.40
N LEU A 92 4.91 2.72 -2.75
CA LEU A 92 4.53 3.45 -1.53
C LEU A 92 4.31 4.92 -1.86
N VAL A 93 3.06 5.39 -1.78
CA VAL A 93 2.63 6.73 -2.19
C VAL A 93 2.27 7.57 -0.99
N THR A 94 2.94 8.73 -0.87
CA THR A 94 2.71 9.74 0.18
C THR A 94 2.54 9.14 1.58
N PRO A 95 3.58 8.51 2.16
CA PRO A 95 3.50 7.90 3.49
C PRO A 95 3.00 8.91 4.53
N ALA A 96 2.11 8.48 5.41
CA ALA A 96 1.63 9.33 6.51
C ALA A 96 2.66 9.34 7.65
N ASP A 97 2.87 10.51 8.23
CA ASP A 97 3.50 10.64 9.54
C ASP A 97 2.37 10.65 10.59
N LEU A 98 2.15 9.51 11.25
CA LEU A 98 1.07 9.33 12.24
C LEU A 98 1.51 9.69 13.67
N GLU A 99 2.78 10.06 13.85
CA GLU A 99 3.32 10.56 15.13
C GLU A 99 3.10 12.07 15.27
N LEU A 100 2.78 12.77 14.17
CA LEU A 100 2.44 14.19 14.15
C LEU A 100 0.91 14.41 14.07
N PRO A 101 0.40 15.53 14.62
CA PRO A 101 -1.01 15.89 14.48
C PRO A 101 -1.44 15.96 13.01
N LEU A 102 -2.50 15.23 12.67
CA LEU A 102 -3.08 15.23 11.34
C LEU A 102 -4.03 16.44 11.15
N PRO A 103 -4.32 16.85 9.89
CA PRO A 103 -5.28 17.91 9.62
C PRO A 103 -6.69 17.62 10.17
N ALA A 104 -7.50 18.66 10.34
CA ALA A 104 -8.89 18.51 10.75
C ALA A 104 -9.66 17.50 9.87
N GLY A 105 -10.48 16.65 10.50
CA GLY A 105 -11.19 15.55 9.86
C GLY A 105 -10.43 14.22 9.83
N TYR A 106 -9.21 14.18 10.36
CA TYR A 106 -8.49 12.93 10.68
C TYR A 106 -8.53 12.63 12.18
N PRO A 107 -8.24 11.38 12.58
CA PRO A 107 -8.08 11.02 13.98
C PRO A 107 -6.99 11.84 14.67
N SER A 108 -7.22 12.14 15.94
CA SER A 108 -6.23 12.73 16.84
C SER A 108 -5.07 11.77 17.11
N THR A 109 -3.95 12.30 17.59
CA THR A 109 -2.78 11.49 17.98
C THR A 109 -3.16 10.48 19.08
N GLU A 110 -3.98 10.86 20.05
CA GLU A 110 -4.44 9.96 21.12
C GLU A 110 -5.26 8.78 20.58
N GLU A 111 -6.16 9.03 19.62
CA GLU A 111 -6.92 7.97 18.95
C GLU A 111 -6.01 7.04 18.14
N LEU A 112 -4.95 7.57 17.51
CA LEU A 112 -3.94 6.78 16.80
C LEU A 112 -3.09 5.94 17.78
N ASP A 113 -2.78 6.47 18.96
CA ASP A 113 -2.07 5.76 20.02
C ASP A 113 -2.91 4.60 20.57
N CYS A 114 -4.19 4.85 20.88
CA CYS A 114 -5.14 3.80 21.25
C CYS A 114 -5.31 2.74 20.14
N GLY A 115 -5.24 3.16 18.88
CA GLY A 115 -5.24 2.28 17.70
C GLY A 115 -3.94 1.48 17.51
N GLY A 116 -2.91 1.79 18.31
CA GLY A 116 -1.61 1.14 18.30
C GLY A 116 -0.74 1.52 17.11
N TRP A 117 -0.91 2.70 16.52
CA TRP A 117 -0.08 3.16 15.39
C TRP A 117 1.32 3.58 15.83
N ASN A 118 1.42 4.20 17.01
CA ASN A 118 2.65 4.80 17.48
C ASN A 118 3.31 3.99 18.61
N PRO A 119 4.65 4.02 18.74
CA PRO A 119 5.58 4.62 17.78
C PRO A 119 5.69 3.79 16.49
N ILE A 120 5.92 4.46 15.36
CA ILE A 120 6.16 3.80 14.07
C ILE A 120 7.61 3.27 14.07
N ARG A 121 7.76 1.98 14.35
CA ARG A 121 9.08 1.35 14.32
C ARG A 121 9.54 1.12 12.88
N ILE A 122 10.37 2.02 12.37
CA ILE A 122 11.00 1.88 11.06
C ILE A 122 12.19 0.91 11.19
N ARG A 123 12.11 -0.22 10.49
CA ARG A 123 13.25 -1.11 10.26
C ARG A 123 13.49 -1.17 8.76
N THR A 124 14.75 -1.12 8.33
CA THR A 124 15.08 -1.19 6.90
C THR A 124 14.45 -2.45 6.30
N LEU A 125 13.51 -2.25 5.38
CA LEU A 125 12.96 -3.33 4.58
C LEU A 125 14.06 -3.84 3.66
N GLY A 126 14.23 -5.16 3.55
CA GLY A 126 15.23 -5.75 2.67
C GLY A 126 15.06 -5.30 1.21
N PRO A 127 16.08 -5.47 0.36
CA PRO A 127 16.17 -4.86 -0.99
C PRO A 127 15.07 -5.26 -1.99
N ARG A 128 14.17 -6.20 -1.64
CA ARG A 128 13.09 -6.68 -2.51
C ARG A 128 11.75 -5.94 -2.37
N ALA A 129 11.65 -4.94 -1.48
CA ALA A 129 10.33 -4.50 -0.99
C ALA A 129 9.85 -3.09 -1.36
N ALA A 130 10.64 -2.18 -1.95
CA ALA A 130 10.18 -0.79 -2.07
C ALA A 130 10.64 -0.05 -3.33
N ALA A 131 9.68 0.37 -4.16
CA ALA A 131 9.80 1.56 -5.01
C ALA A 131 9.10 2.72 -4.29
N HIS A 132 9.85 3.79 -4.02
CA HIS A 132 9.37 4.98 -3.31
C HIS A 132 9.09 6.10 -4.32
N VAL A 133 7.85 6.60 -4.37
CA VAL A 133 7.49 7.78 -5.16
C VAL A 133 7.20 8.94 -4.20
N ARG A 134 8.04 9.98 -4.22
CA ARG A 134 7.73 11.27 -3.59
C ARG A 134 6.98 12.13 -4.60
N THR A 135 5.80 12.61 -4.25
CA THR A 135 5.10 13.62 -5.05
C THR A 135 5.00 14.91 -4.25
N PRO A 136 5.63 16.02 -4.69
CA PRO A 136 5.29 17.36 -4.23
C PRO A 136 3.81 17.69 -4.57
N ARG A 137 3.15 18.46 -3.70
CA ARG A 137 1.70 18.72 -3.67
C ARG A 137 1.07 19.33 -4.95
N GLU A 138 1.82 19.68 -5.98
CA GLU A 138 1.33 20.50 -7.11
C GLU A 138 1.11 19.77 -8.46
N ARG A 139 1.43 18.47 -8.58
CA ARG A 139 1.30 17.74 -9.88
C ARG A 139 0.43 16.49 -9.81
N LEU A 140 -0.86 16.66 -9.50
CA LEU A 140 -1.85 15.58 -9.57
C LEU A 140 -2.67 15.57 -10.88
N ARG A 141 -2.28 16.33 -11.90
CA ARG A 141 -2.93 16.31 -13.23
C ARG A 141 -2.14 15.61 -14.33
N ALA A 142 -0.95 15.09 -14.06
CA ALA A 142 -0.16 14.40 -15.07
C ALA A 142 0.75 13.36 -14.39
N GLU A 143 0.86 12.19 -15.00
CA GLU A 143 1.84 11.12 -14.68
C GLU A 143 1.43 10.11 -13.59
N VAL A 144 0.43 9.28 -13.91
CA VAL A 144 0.53 7.85 -13.59
C VAL A 144 1.21 7.17 -14.78
N GLY A 145 2.54 7.33 -14.84
CA GLY A 145 3.39 6.59 -15.77
C GLY A 145 3.60 5.18 -15.24
N VAL A 146 2.96 4.21 -15.88
CA VAL A 146 3.12 2.77 -15.64
C VAL A 146 4.61 2.41 -15.55
N ILE A 147 5.09 2.03 -14.36
CA ILE A 147 6.41 1.41 -14.19
C ILE A 147 6.29 -0.07 -14.57
N THR A 148 6.30 -0.36 -15.87
CA THR A 148 6.64 -1.71 -16.35
C THR A 148 8.16 -1.78 -16.49
N HIS A 149 8.83 -2.49 -15.59
CA HIS A 149 10.22 -2.88 -15.83
C HIS A 149 10.25 -3.87 -17.01
N ARG A 150 10.75 -3.40 -18.18
CA ARG A 150 11.28 -4.28 -19.23
C ARG A 150 12.39 -5.13 -18.61
N LEU A 151 12.21 -6.44 -18.63
CA LEU A 151 13.32 -7.38 -18.47
C LEU A 151 14.29 -7.17 -19.64
N ARG A 152 15.57 -6.90 -19.37
CA ARG A 152 16.63 -6.91 -20.40
C ARG A 152 16.73 -8.32 -21.00
N PRO A 153 17.07 -8.45 -22.30
CA PRO A 153 17.27 -9.75 -22.91
C PRO A 153 18.54 -10.40 -22.36
N ALA A 154 18.47 -11.71 -22.12
CA ALA A 154 19.63 -12.54 -21.80
C ALA A 154 20.64 -12.45 -22.95
N ALA A 155 21.92 -12.23 -22.62
CA ALA A 155 23.01 -12.34 -23.58
C ALA A 155 23.17 -13.80 -24.04
N PRO A 156 23.53 -14.05 -25.31
CA PRO A 156 23.79 -15.40 -25.79
C PRO A 156 25.14 -15.92 -25.27
N ARG A 157 25.21 -17.25 -25.27
CA ARG A 157 26.21 -18.16 -24.66
C ARG A 157 27.67 -17.77 -24.85
#